data_AF-A0A6S6M3A8-F1
#
_entry.id   AF-A0A6S6M3A8-F1
#
_cell.length_a   1.000
_cell.length_b   1.000
_cell.length_c   1.000
_cell.angle_alpha   90.00
_cell.angle_beta   90.00
_cell.angle_gamma   90.00
#
_symmetry.space_group_name_H-M   'P 1'
#
loop_
_entity.id
_entity.type
_entity.pdbx_description
1 polymer ?
#
loop_
_entity_poly.entity_id
_entity_poly.type
_entity_poly.pdbx_seq_one_letter_code
_entity_poly.pdbx_strand_id
1 'polypeptide(L)'
;MYQYSFDNSHTMVKPHKYPNGPYVRMVEAFISIDVFKGQDKTAKLSYLAGAYARYGHHFDDNNFAFRTANAGHKISLIAELLKELDCKDVTHEKSDPNLMPMTHTLKFTASTEIKKLFESVSKEINGRDRREI
;
A
#
# COMPACT_ATOMS: atom_id res chain seq x y z
N MET A 1 2.04 -14.89 -15.20
CA MET A 1 0.60 -15.11 -14.94
C MET A 1 0.49 -15.56 -13.49
N TYR A 2 0.05 -14.69 -12.57
CA TYR A 2 -0.04 -15.06 -11.15
C TYR A 2 -1.24 -15.98 -10.95
N GLN A 3 -1.01 -17.21 -10.49
CA GLN A 3 -2.08 -18.10 -10.05
C GLN A 3 -2.59 -17.57 -8.70
N TYR A 4 -3.81 -17.05 -8.70
CA TYR A 4 -4.55 -16.88 -7.46
C TYR A 4 -4.76 -18.27 -6.85
N SER A 5 -4.13 -18.56 -5.71
CA SER A 5 -4.52 -19.73 -4.91
C SER A 5 -5.82 -19.38 -4.19
N PHE A 6 -6.88 -20.11 -4.54
CA PHE A 6 -8.16 -19.99 -3.85
C PHE A 6 -8.17 -20.78 -2.53
N ASP A 7 -7.08 -21.44 -2.15
CA ASP A 7 -7.06 -22.36 -1.01
C ASP A 7 -7.28 -21.64 0.32
N ASN A 8 -6.90 -20.36 0.42
CA ASN A 8 -7.08 -19.55 1.63
C ASN A 8 -8.49 -18.95 1.81
N SER A 9 -9.45 -19.26 0.93
CA SER A 9 -10.83 -18.80 1.06
C SER A 9 -11.76 -19.92 1.54
N HIS A 10 -11.75 -20.20 2.84
CA HIS A 10 -12.63 -21.22 3.44
C HIS A 10 -14.04 -20.70 3.76
N THR A 11 -14.26 -19.39 3.70
CA THR A 11 -15.52 -18.78 4.12
C THR A 11 -16.47 -18.58 2.94
N MET A 12 -17.58 -19.31 2.95
CA MET A 12 -18.70 -19.13 2.03
C MET A 12 -19.70 -18.15 2.64
N VAL A 13 -20.07 -17.10 1.92
CA VAL A 13 -21.08 -16.12 2.40
C VAL A 13 -22.27 -16.05 1.45
N LYS A 14 -23.45 -15.78 2.00
CA LYS A 14 -24.60 -15.39 1.19
C LYS A 14 -24.43 -13.95 0.72
N PRO A 15 -24.48 -13.66 -0.58
CA PRO A 15 -24.33 -12.30 -1.06
C PRO A 15 -25.48 -11.43 -0.56
N HIS A 16 -25.16 -10.30 0.09
CA HIS A 16 -26.16 -9.39 0.67
C HIS A 16 -27.18 -8.87 -0.36
N LYS A 17 -26.77 -8.72 -1.63
CA LYS A 17 -27.67 -8.30 -2.71
C LYS A 17 -28.61 -9.40 -3.22
N TYR A 18 -28.31 -10.67 -2.94
CA TYR A 18 -29.09 -11.84 -3.34
C TYR A 18 -29.06 -12.92 -2.24
N PRO A 19 -29.81 -12.74 -1.14
CA PRO A 19 -29.77 -13.66 0.01
C PRO A 19 -30.28 -15.08 -0.30
N ASN A 20 -30.98 -15.25 -1.44
CA ASN A 20 -31.44 -16.52 -1.97
C ASN A 20 -30.55 -17.06 -3.12
N GLY A 21 -29.47 -16.35 -3.46
CA GLY A 21 -28.50 -16.79 -4.45
C GLY A 21 -27.56 -17.88 -3.93
N PRO A 22 -26.76 -18.50 -4.82
CA PRO A 22 -25.76 -19.47 -4.40
C PRO A 22 -24.77 -18.83 -3.42
N TYR A 23 -24.27 -19.63 -2.47
CA TYR A 23 -23.17 -19.19 -1.61
C TYR A 23 -21.98 -18.80 -2.48
N VAL A 24 -21.42 -17.62 -2.23
CA VAL A 24 -20.22 -17.14 -2.92
C VAL A 24 -19.01 -17.34 -2.03
N ARG A 25 -17.88 -17.73 -2.64
CA ARG A 25 -16.60 -17.84 -1.96
C ARG A 25 -16.09 -16.44 -1.65
N MET A 26 -15.92 -16.10 -0.37
CA MET A 26 -15.29 -14.84 -0.02
C MET A 26 -13.79 -14.98 -0.26
N VAL A 27 -13.30 -14.41 -1.36
CA VAL A 27 -11.87 -14.30 -1.59
C VAL A 27 -11.41 -13.07 -0.83
N GLU A 28 -10.83 -13.27 0.35
CA GLU A 28 -10.01 -12.24 0.96
C GLU A 28 -8.76 -12.10 0.09
N ALA A 29 -8.75 -11.08 -0.77
CA ALA A 29 -7.58 -10.74 -1.57
C ALA A 29 -6.51 -10.17 -0.62
N PHE A 30 -5.81 -11.05 0.09
CA PHE A 30 -4.61 -10.68 0.83
C PHE A 30 -3.45 -10.58 -0.16
N ILE A 31 -2.86 -9.39 -0.23
CA ILE A 31 -1.61 -9.16 -0.94
C ILE A 31 -0.52 -9.14 0.13
N SER A 32 0.41 -10.10 0.07
CA SER A 32 1.59 -10.20 0.94
C SER A 32 2.86 -9.82 0.17
N ILE A 33 4.00 -9.73 0.87
CA ILE A 33 5.31 -9.50 0.23
C ILE A 33 5.72 -10.61 -0.75
N ASP A 34 5.07 -11.77 -0.72
CA ASP A 34 5.33 -12.89 -1.62
C ASP A 34 5.16 -12.52 -3.10
N VAL A 35 4.37 -11.48 -3.40
CA VAL A 35 4.24 -10.96 -4.78
C VAL A 35 5.57 -10.44 -5.33
N PHE A 36 6.54 -10.12 -4.46
CA PHE A 36 7.89 -9.71 -4.82
C PHE A 36 8.92 -10.84 -4.70
N LYS A 37 8.51 -12.08 -4.43
CA LYS A 37 9.43 -13.22 -4.37
C LYS A 37 10.04 -13.46 -5.76
N GLY A 38 11.38 -13.44 -5.83
CA GLY A 38 12.11 -13.55 -7.09
C GLY A 38 12.03 -12.31 -7.99
N GLN A 39 11.41 -11.23 -7.53
CA GLN A 39 11.46 -9.94 -8.21
C GLN A 39 12.72 -9.18 -7.82
N ASP A 40 13.25 -8.42 -8.77
CA ASP A 40 14.43 -7.59 -8.52
C ASP A 40 14.09 -6.34 -7.70
N LYS A 41 15.14 -5.63 -7.28
CA LYS A 41 15.00 -4.38 -6.54
C LYS A 41 14.23 -3.32 -7.32
N THR A 42 14.41 -3.28 -8.64
CA THR A 42 13.75 -2.32 -9.54
C THR A 42 12.23 -2.44 -9.46
N ALA A 43 11.69 -3.66 -9.54
CA ALA A 43 10.25 -3.91 -9.44
C ALA A 43 9.66 -3.42 -8.10
N LYS A 44 10.39 -3.64 -6.99
CA LYS A 44 9.99 -3.17 -5.65
C LYS A 44 9.97 -1.64 -5.58
N LEU A 45 11.00 -0.99 -6.11
CA LEU A 45 11.09 0.47 -6.17
C LEU A 45 10.00 1.06 -7.07
N SER A 46 9.71 0.46 -8.23
CA SER A 46 8.61 0.90 -9.11
C SER A 46 7.24 0.80 -8.43
N TYR A 47 7.00 -0.28 -7.68
CA TYR A 47 5.78 -0.40 -6.88
C TYR A 47 5.68 0.70 -5.82
N LEU A 48 6.75 0.92 -5.04
CA LEU A 48 6.77 1.97 -4.02
C LEU A 48 6.59 3.37 -4.63
N ALA A 49 7.18 3.64 -5.80
CA ALA A 49 6.99 4.90 -6.51
C ALA A 49 5.53 5.13 -6.89
N GLY A 50 4.87 4.12 -7.46
CA GLY A 50 3.44 4.20 -7.80
C GLY A 50 2.54 4.31 -6.58
N ALA A 51 2.85 3.58 -5.50
CA ALA A 51 2.13 3.70 -4.24
C ALA A 51 2.29 5.11 -3.63
N TYR A 52 3.51 5.66 -3.65
CA TYR A 52 3.82 6.96 -3.10
C TYR A 52 3.15 8.08 -3.92
N ALA A 53 3.13 7.95 -5.25
CA ALA A 53 2.43 8.89 -6.11
C ALA A 53 0.94 9.03 -5.79
N ARG A 54 0.33 7.97 -5.22
CA ARG A 54 -1.12 7.94 -4.95
C ARG A 54 -1.48 8.20 -3.49
N TYR A 55 -0.63 7.78 -2.56
CA TYR A 55 -0.95 7.73 -1.13
C TYR A 55 0.12 8.40 -0.26
N GLY A 56 1.19 8.89 -0.88
CA GLY A 56 2.37 9.43 -0.22
C GLY A 56 2.15 10.82 0.34
N HIS A 57 2.76 11.07 1.49
CA HIS A 57 2.82 12.38 2.13
C HIS A 57 4.24 12.60 2.67
N HIS A 58 4.70 13.85 2.62
CA HIS A 58 5.99 14.28 3.12
C HIS A 58 5.76 15.24 4.29
N PHE A 59 6.42 15.01 5.44
CA PHE A 59 6.29 15.86 6.62
C PHE A 59 7.49 16.77 6.82
N ASP A 60 8.69 16.20 6.66
CA ASP A 60 9.98 16.86 6.81
C ASP A 60 11.03 16.14 5.95
N ASP A 61 12.24 16.68 5.89
CA ASP A 61 13.33 16.23 5.00
C ASP A 61 13.52 14.72 4.88
N ASN A 62 13.32 13.93 5.95
CA ASN A 62 13.55 12.49 5.91
C ASN A 62 12.33 11.67 6.36
N ASN A 63 11.27 12.29 6.87
CA ASN A 63 10.09 11.60 7.34
C ASN A 63 8.94 11.68 6.34
N PHE A 64 8.48 10.50 5.97
CA PHE A 64 7.46 10.29 4.95
C PHE A 64 6.32 9.45 5.53
N ALA A 65 5.18 9.49 4.86
CA ALA A 65 4.07 8.59 5.15
C ALA A 65 3.34 8.09 3.91
N PHE A 66 2.61 7.00 4.15
CA PHE A 66 1.51 6.55 3.30
C PHE A 66 0.21 6.65 4.09
N ARG A 67 -0.85 7.17 3.47
CA ARG A 67 -2.19 7.22 4.08
C ARG A 67 -3.23 6.60 3.15
N THR A 68 -4.01 5.66 3.68
CA THR A 68 -5.07 4.98 2.92
C THR A 68 -6.33 4.81 3.76
N ALA A 69 -7.49 4.70 3.11
CA ALA A 69 -8.76 4.36 3.72
C ALA A 69 -9.11 2.89 3.42
N ASN A 70 -9.50 2.13 4.45
CA ASN A 70 -9.95 0.73 4.36
C ASN A 70 -8.99 -0.23 3.61
N ALA A 71 -7.69 0.07 3.57
CA ALA A 71 -6.69 -0.68 2.80
C ALA A 71 -5.48 -1.12 3.63
N GLY A 72 -5.72 -1.61 4.85
CA GLY A 72 -4.66 -2.00 5.79
C GLY A 72 -3.65 -3.01 5.24
N HIS A 73 -4.08 -3.99 4.43
CA HIS A 73 -3.18 -4.98 3.81
C HIS A 73 -2.14 -4.34 2.87
N LYS A 74 -2.50 -3.28 2.14
CA LYS A 74 -1.55 -2.56 1.29
C LYS A 74 -0.50 -1.82 2.11
N ILE A 75 -0.91 -1.28 3.25
CA ILE A 75 0.00 -0.61 4.19
C ILE A 75 0.98 -1.61 4.80
N SER A 76 0.52 -2.80 5.18
CA SER A 76 1.42 -3.86 5.68
C SER A 76 2.47 -4.25 4.64
N LEU A 77 2.08 -4.46 3.38
CA LEU A 77 3.00 -4.73 2.29
C LEU A 77 4.04 -3.62 2.09
N ILE A 78 3.60 -2.35 2.08
CA ILE A 78 4.50 -1.20 1.95
C ILE A 78 5.48 -1.16 3.13
N ALA A 79 5.01 -1.43 4.36
CA ALA A 79 5.86 -1.45 5.54
C ALA A 79 6.96 -2.52 5.46
N GLU A 80 6.64 -3.71 4.96
CA GLU A 80 7.62 -4.79 4.77
C GLU A 80 8.67 -4.41 3.71
N LEU A 81 8.26 -3.85 2.57
CA LEU A 81 9.19 -3.36 1.54
C LEU A 81 10.09 -2.23 2.04
N LEU A 82 9.56 -1.29 2.82
CA LEU A 82 10.34 -0.19 3.37
C LEU A 82 11.40 -0.70 4.36
N LYS A 83 11.06 -1.68 5.20
CA LYS A 83 12.03 -2.34 6.09
C LYS A 83 13.11 -3.08 5.31
N GLU A 84 12.75 -3.74 4.22
CA GLU A 84 13.71 -4.43 3.34
C GLU A 84 14.69 -3.44 2.67
N LEU A 85 14.26 -2.20 2.44
CA LEU A 85 15.05 -1.13 1.80
C LEU A 85 15.69 -0.17 2.81
N ASP A 86 15.97 -0.68 4.02
CA ASP A 86 16.69 -0.01 5.11
C ASP A 86 16.04 1.30 5.61
N CYS A 87 14.72 1.47 5.43
CA CYS A 87 13.99 2.55 6.10
C CYS A 87 13.83 2.25 7.60
N LYS A 88 13.85 3.31 8.41
CA LYS A 88 13.80 3.24 9.87
C LYS A 88 12.45 3.73 10.41
N ASP A 89 12.20 3.41 11.68
CA ASP A 89 11.05 3.92 12.44
C ASP A 89 9.69 3.72 11.75
N VAL A 90 9.56 2.57 11.07
CA VAL A 90 8.37 2.20 10.29
C VAL A 90 7.22 1.87 11.26
N THR A 91 6.28 2.80 11.40
CA THR A 91 5.17 2.77 12.38
C THR A 91 3.81 2.83 11.69
N HIS A 92 2.92 1.91 12.03
CA HIS A 92 1.57 1.81 11.47
C HIS A 92 0.51 2.25 12.48
N GLU A 93 -0.12 3.38 12.21
CA GLU A 93 -1.24 3.92 12.98
C GLU A 93 -2.57 3.60 12.29
N LYS A 94 -3.60 3.35 13.10
CA LYS A 94 -4.99 3.14 12.63
C LYS A 94 -5.87 4.18 13.30
N SER A 95 -6.84 4.73 12.57
CA SER A 95 -7.89 5.55 13.20
C SER A 95 -8.80 4.70 14.08
N ASP A 96 -9.67 5.36 14.84
CA ASP A 96 -10.73 4.70 15.61
C ASP A 96 -11.45 3.64 14.76
N PRO A 97 -11.50 2.37 15.20
CA PRO A 97 -12.13 1.29 14.46
C PRO A 97 -13.64 1.47 14.26
N ASN A 98 -14.29 2.34 15.04
CA ASN A 98 -15.71 2.65 14.94
C ASN A 98 -16.00 3.78 13.94
N LEU A 99 -14.99 4.50 13.46
CA LEU A 99 -15.14 5.56 12.48
C LEU A 99 -14.96 5.00 11.06
N MET A 100 -15.98 5.17 10.22
CA MET A 100 -15.90 4.88 8.79
C MET A 100 -15.61 6.16 8.00
N PRO A 101 -14.58 6.16 7.11
CA PRO A 101 -13.68 5.05 6.80
C PRO A 101 -12.55 4.88 7.83
N MET A 102 -12.14 3.62 8.07
CA MET A 102 -10.96 3.33 8.87
C MET A 102 -9.72 3.78 8.10
N THR A 103 -8.98 4.71 8.67
CA THR A 103 -7.74 5.23 8.08
C THR A 103 -6.55 4.42 8.58
N HIS A 104 -5.63 4.11 7.67
CA HIS A 104 -4.34 3.52 7.95
C HIS A 104 -3.25 4.49 7.55
N THR A 105 -2.38 4.85 8.49
CA THR A 105 -1.26 5.75 8.26
C THR A 105 0.03 5.01 8.60
N LEU A 106 0.95 4.94 7.63
CA LEU A 106 2.29 4.39 7.83
C LEU A 106 3.28 5.55 7.84
N LYS A 107 4.04 5.74 8.91
CA LYS A 107 5.11 6.74 9.01
C LYS A 107 6.46 6.04 9.05
N PHE A 108 7.48 6.65 8.48
CA PHE A 108 8.84 6.09 8.46
C PHE A 108 9.88 7.16 8.16
N THR A 109 11.11 6.88 8.54
CA THR A 109 12.30 7.64 8.12
C THR A 109 12.92 6.95 6.91
N ALA A 110 12.99 7.67 5.79
CA ALA A 110 13.45 7.13 4.52
C ALA A 110 14.96 6.87 4.52
N SER A 111 15.37 5.77 3.87
CA SER A 111 16.77 5.59 3.45
C SER A 111 17.12 6.60 2.34
N THR A 112 18.42 6.82 2.07
CA THR A 112 18.87 7.78 1.06
C THR A 112 18.30 7.49 -0.34
N GLU A 113 18.17 6.21 -0.70
CA GLU A 113 17.62 5.79 -1.99
C GLU A 113 16.13 6.07 -2.07
N ILE A 114 15.37 5.73 -1.02
CA ILE A 114 13.93 5.94 -0.96
C ILE A 114 13.59 7.43 -0.94
N LYS A 115 14.36 8.24 -0.22
CA LYS A 115 14.25 9.70 -0.24
C LYS A 115 14.39 10.23 -1.66
N LYS A 116 15.47 9.87 -2.37
CA LYS A 116 15.69 10.30 -3.76
C LYS A 116 14.54 9.90 -4.68
N LEU A 117 14.04 8.68 -4.54
CA LEU A 117 12.91 8.18 -5.31
C LEU A 117 11.66 9.04 -5.07
N PHE A 118 11.27 9.24 -3.80
CA PHE A 118 10.05 9.96 -3.45
C PHE A 118 10.13 11.45 -3.71
N GLU A 119 11.30 12.06 -3.60
CA GLU A 119 11.54 13.43 -4.07
C GLU A 119 11.36 13.55 -5.59
N SER A 120 11.88 12.59 -6.37
CA SER A 120 11.69 12.55 -7.81
C SER A 120 10.21 12.45 -8.17
N VAL A 121 9.48 11.52 -7.54
CA VAL A 121 8.04 11.33 -7.75
C VAL A 121 7.27 12.59 -7.38
N SER A 122 7.60 13.23 -6.25
CA SER A 122 6.96 14.48 -5.80
C SER A 122 7.16 15.61 -6.80
N LYS A 123 8.37 15.75 -7.37
CA LYS A 123 8.67 16.75 -8.41
C LYS A 123 7.89 16.48 -9.69
N GLU A 124 7.74 15.23 -10.10
CA GLU A 124 6.97 14.88 -11.30
C GLU A 124 5.47 15.17 -11.13
N ILE A 125 4.91 14.87 -9.97
CA ILE A 125 3.49 15.15 -9.67
C ILE A 125 3.23 16.65 -9.62
N ASN A 126 3.98 17.37 -8.78
CA ASN A 126 3.81 18.82 -8.62
C ASN A 126 4.23 19.61 -9.87
N GLY A 127 5.14 19.06 -10.68
CA GLY A 127 5.57 19.64 -11.95
C GLY A 127 4.59 19.41 -13.11
N ARG A 128 3.66 18.46 -12.98
CA ARG A 128 2.52 18.31 -13.92
C ARG A 128 1.47 19.39 -13.68
N ASP A 129 1.16 19.72 -12.43
CA ASP A 129 0.18 20.77 -12.09
C ASP A 129 0.59 22.19 -12.51
N ARG A 130 1.89 22.43 -12.78
CA ARG A 130 2.39 23.76 -13.19
C ARG A 130 2.51 23.99 -14.70
N ARG A 131 2.20 22.99 -15.54
CA ARG A 131 2.30 23.13 -17.01
C ARG A 131 0.97 23.43 -17.69
N GLU A 132 -0.09 23.67 -16.92
CA GLU A 132 -1.42 24.04 -17.42
C GLU A 132 -1.91 25.35 -16.78
N ILE A 133 -1.19 26.46 -16.99
CA ILE A 133 -1.72 27.84 -16.88
C ILE A 133 -1.06 28.70 -17.95
#